data_AF-A0A3C0NZ17-F1
#
_entry.id   AF-A0A3C0NZ17-F1
#
_cell.length_a   1.000
_cell.length_b   1.000
_cell.length_c   1.000
_cell.angle_alpha   90.00
_cell.angle_beta   90.00
_cell.angle_gamma   90.00
#
_symmetry.space_group_name_H-M   'P 1'
#
loop_
_entity.id
_entity.type
_entity.pdbx_description
1 polymer ?
#
loop_
_entity_poly.entity_id
_entity_poly.type
_entity_poly.pdbx_seq_one_letter_code
_entity_poly.pdbx_strand_id
1 'polypeptide(L)'
;MIKNRRNIIAGVLCGVMLTAAAAGTASNVGAAAVGQTCVSLGADLNPSQREHVLSLMNLTEADLANCTVVTVTNDEEHAAYDAYLPQEVIGGNSLSSAKVVAKEEGNGINVATQNISYCTVEMYQNALVTAGVRNADVIVAGPERISGTAALLGITKAYETMTGESLKAEGVDTAANELVITSELGEELGDQEKAAKLIATLKEAVAEGIDDEEDISELIDKAAQELDITLTEEQKNQIMELMRKISRLNLDKEELKSQVKDLYETLKSEGLNLGISDVQADGIIDTIVNWFISIWEKLRSIFS
;
A
#
# COMPACT_ATOMS: atom_id res chain seq x y z
N MET A 1 -57.06 61.10 40.51
CA MET A 1 -56.37 60.26 41.51
C MET A 1 -57.06 58.89 41.57
N ILE A 2 -56.26 57.83 41.47
CA ILE A 2 -56.53 56.48 42.01
C ILE A 2 -57.35 55.49 41.14
N LYS A 3 -56.55 54.64 40.45
CA LYS A 3 -56.58 53.17 40.29
C LYS A 3 -57.84 52.43 39.80
N ASN A 4 -57.80 52.09 38.51
CA ASN A 4 -57.52 50.75 37.92
C ASN A 4 -58.44 49.54 38.20
N ARG A 5 -58.96 48.99 37.09
CA ARG A 5 -59.09 47.57 36.65
C ARG A 5 -60.52 47.07 36.39
N ARG A 6 -60.81 46.72 35.12
CA ARG A 6 -61.08 45.32 34.66
C ARG A 6 -61.45 45.24 33.17
N ASN A 7 -60.72 44.33 32.50
CA ASN A 7 -61.08 43.38 31.43
C ASN A 7 -61.67 43.90 30.10
N ILE A 8 -61.14 43.40 28.97
CA ILE A 8 -61.80 42.41 28.06
C ILE A 8 -61.10 42.37 26.66
N ILE A 9 -60.51 41.21 26.35
CA ILE A 9 -60.61 40.38 25.13
C ILE A 9 -60.01 40.81 23.76
N ALA A 10 -59.33 39.80 23.18
CA ALA A 10 -59.12 39.45 21.77
C ALA A 10 -58.03 40.14 20.93
N GLY A 11 -56.96 39.36 20.69
CA GLY A 11 -56.81 38.71 19.39
C GLY A 11 -55.77 39.32 18.46
N VAL A 12 -54.53 38.85 18.52
CA VAL A 12 -53.64 38.81 17.35
C VAL A 12 -52.83 37.51 17.38
N LEU A 13 -52.96 36.77 16.29
CA LEU A 13 -52.29 35.53 15.93
C LEU A 13 -50.82 35.83 15.56
N CYS A 14 -49.86 35.34 16.35
CA CYS A 14 -48.43 35.23 16.04
C CYS A 14 -47.92 34.10 16.93
N GLY A 15 -47.49 32.95 16.41
CA GLY A 15 -46.31 32.80 15.59
C GLY A 15 -45.34 31.94 16.39
N VAL A 16 -45.41 30.61 16.23
CA VAL A 16 -44.38 29.68 16.72
C VAL A 16 -44.19 28.61 15.66
N MET A 17 -43.30 28.88 14.70
CA MET A 17 -42.60 27.81 14.01
C MET A 17 -41.55 27.28 14.98
N LEU A 18 -41.74 26.04 15.41
CA LEU A 18 -40.79 25.30 16.23
C LEU A 18 -39.62 24.88 15.34
N THR A 19 -38.56 25.68 15.28
CA THR A 19 -37.28 25.22 14.71
C THR A 19 -36.60 24.34 15.75
N ALA A 20 -36.83 23.03 15.66
CA ALA A 20 -35.95 22.05 16.27
C ALA A 20 -34.61 22.10 15.50
N ALA A 21 -33.63 22.83 16.03
CA ALA A 21 -32.25 22.68 15.62
C ALA A 21 -31.78 21.30 16.07
N ALA A 22 -31.88 20.32 15.17
CA ALA A 22 -31.09 19.11 15.29
C ALA A 22 -29.63 19.56 15.19
N ALA A 23 -28.96 19.64 16.34
CA ALA A 23 -27.51 19.66 16.39
C ALA A 23 -27.04 18.31 15.82
N GLY A 24 -26.89 18.26 14.50
CA GLY A 24 -26.09 17.22 13.87
C GLY A 24 -24.69 17.38 14.43
N THR A 25 -24.29 16.45 15.27
CA THR A 25 -22.87 16.18 15.51
C THR A 25 -22.31 15.81 14.15
N ALA A 26 -21.76 16.78 13.44
CA ALA A 26 -20.81 16.51 12.39
C ALA A 26 -19.69 15.71 13.07
N SER A 27 -19.66 14.42 12.83
CA SER A 27 -18.49 13.61 13.12
C SER A 27 -17.36 14.30 12.37
N ASN A 28 -16.43 14.93 13.10
CA ASN A 28 -15.14 15.28 12.54
C ASN A 28 -14.49 13.94 12.17
N VAL A 29 -14.67 13.53 10.91
CA VAL A 29 -13.80 12.55 10.25
C VAL A 29 -12.47 13.27 10.13
N GLY A 30 -11.62 13.09 11.13
CA GLY A 30 -10.31 13.69 11.20
C GLY A 30 -9.30 12.71 10.65
N ALA A 31 -8.44 13.18 9.74
CA ALA A 31 -7.20 12.50 9.38
C ALA A 31 -6.52 11.95 10.64
N ALA A 32 -5.94 10.74 10.55
CA ALA A 32 -5.27 10.09 11.68
C ALA A 32 -4.36 11.08 12.39
N ALA A 33 -4.46 11.16 13.72
CA ALA A 33 -3.57 12.04 14.47
C ALA A 33 -2.13 11.53 14.29
N VAL A 34 -1.21 12.42 13.89
CA VAL A 34 0.21 12.07 13.77
C VAL A 34 0.69 11.39 15.06
N GLY A 35 1.34 10.23 14.92
CA GLY A 35 1.81 9.40 16.02
C GLY A 35 0.77 8.39 16.55
N GLN A 36 -0.47 8.41 16.07
CA GLN A 36 -1.45 7.38 16.37
C GLN A 36 -0.91 6.02 15.92
N THR A 37 -1.08 5.00 16.75
CA THR A 37 -0.59 3.64 16.51
C THR A 37 -1.76 2.66 16.48
N CYS A 38 -1.81 1.82 15.45
CA CYS A 38 -2.68 0.66 15.38
C CYS A 38 -1.87 -0.62 15.17
N VAL A 39 -2.27 -1.69 15.84
CA VAL A 39 -1.63 -3.00 15.76
C VAL A 39 -2.62 -3.96 15.14
N SER A 40 -2.25 -4.59 14.03
CA SER A 40 -2.95 -5.72 13.46
C SER A 40 -2.32 -7.01 13.94
N LEU A 41 -3.12 -7.94 14.45
CA LEU A 41 -2.66 -9.22 14.97
C LEU A 41 -3.30 -10.37 14.20
N GLY A 42 -2.49 -11.35 13.81
CA GLY A 42 -3.01 -12.61 13.26
C GLY A 42 -3.88 -13.34 14.29
N ALA A 43 -5.06 -13.80 13.88
CA ALA A 43 -6.04 -14.42 14.77
C ALA A 43 -5.58 -15.75 15.37
N ASP A 44 -4.70 -16.46 14.66
CA ASP A 44 -4.27 -17.83 15.01
C ASP A 44 -2.97 -17.86 15.83
N LEU A 45 -2.47 -16.68 16.22
CA LEU A 45 -1.35 -16.56 17.14
C LEU A 45 -1.72 -17.17 18.50
N ASN A 46 -0.96 -18.20 18.90
CA ASN A 46 -1.04 -18.67 20.28
C ASN A 46 -0.43 -17.64 21.26
N PRO A 47 -0.66 -17.75 22.58
CA PRO A 47 -0.21 -16.74 23.54
C PRO A 47 1.30 -16.46 23.51
N SER A 48 2.14 -17.49 23.31
CA SER A 48 3.59 -17.32 23.25
C SER A 48 4.02 -16.67 21.94
N GLN A 49 3.40 -17.05 20.81
CA GLN A 49 3.66 -16.42 19.52
C GLN A 49 3.24 -14.95 19.52
N ARG A 50 2.10 -14.65 20.14
CA ARG A 50 1.59 -13.28 20.30
C ARG A 50 2.56 -12.40 21.08
N GLU A 51 3.01 -12.85 22.24
CA GLU A 51 4.01 -12.12 23.03
C GLU A 51 5.31 -11.91 22.23
N HIS A 52 5.77 -12.94 21.52
CA HIS A 52 6.97 -12.86 20.70
C HIS A 52 6.82 -11.84 19.56
N VAL A 53 5.74 -11.89 18.80
CA VAL A 53 5.46 -10.99 17.68
C VAL A 53 5.31 -9.54 18.15
N LEU A 54 4.65 -9.29 19.28
CA LEU A 54 4.60 -7.96 19.89
C LEU A 54 6.00 -7.43 20.21
N SER A 55 6.88 -8.27 20.78
CA SER A 55 8.24 -7.87 21.10
C SER A 55 9.06 -7.49 19.86
N LEU A 56 8.88 -8.19 18.73
CA LEU A 56 9.53 -7.85 17.45
C LEU A 56 9.06 -6.50 16.89
N MET A 57 7.85 -6.07 17.27
CA MET A 57 7.30 -4.75 16.95
C MET A 57 7.62 -3.69 18.02
N ASN A 58 8.46 -4.02 19.01
CA ASN A 58 8.80 -3.19 20.17
C ASN A 58 7.57 -2.83 21.03
N LEU A 59 6.70 -3.81 21.28
CA LEU A 59 5.49 -3.69 22.10
C LEU A 59 5.42 -4.82 23.13
N THR A 60 4.67 -4.57 24.20
CA THR A 60 4.20 -5.56 25.16
C THR A 60 2.66 -5.64 25.12
N GLU A 61 2.07 -6.67 25.73
CA GLU A 61 0.60 -6.74 25.89
C GLU A 61 0.02 -5.53 26.63
N ALA A 62 0.76 -4.97 27.59
CA ALA A 62 0.32 -3.80 28.34
C ALA A 62 0.25 -2.54 27.45
N ASP A 63 1.13 -2.44 26.44
CA ASP A 63 1.15 -1.29 25.53
C ASP A 63 -0.09 -1.25 24.63
N LEU A 64 -0.71 -2.41 24.34
CA LEU A 64 -1.91 -2.49 23.53
C LEU A 64 -3.11 -1.74 24.12
N ALA A 65 -3.14 -1.51 25.44
CA ALA A 65 -4.17 -0.69 26.07
C ALA A 65 -4.16 0.78 25.57
N ASN A 66 -3.06 1.22 24.98
CA ASN A 66 -2.88 2.57 24.41
C ASN A 66 -2.90 2.56 22.87
N CYS A 67 -3.14 1.42 22.24
CA CYS A 67 -3.20 1.28 20.79
C CYS A 67 -4.61 0.89 20.34
N THR A 68 -4.95 1.22 19.10
CA THR A 68 -6.04 0.51 18.44
C THR A 68 -5.54 -0.88 18.05
N VAL A 69 -6.35 -1.91 18.25
CA VAL A 69 -6.01 -3.28 17.88
C VAL A 69 -7.05 -3.81 16.91
N VAL A 70 -6.59 -4.31 15.77
CA VAL A 70 -7.40 -5.06 14.81
C VAL A 70 -6.86 -6.48 14.70
N THR A 71 -7.70 -7.40 14.23
CA THR A 71 -7.34 -8.80 14.05
C THR A 71 -7.59 -9.20 12.59
N VAL A 72 -6.74 -10.07 12.05
CA VAL A 72 -6.92 -10.69 10.73
C VAL A 72 -7.12 -12.19 10.91
N THR A 73 -8.21 -12.74 10.37
CA THR A 73 -8.48 -14.18 10.39
C THR A 73 -8.07 -14.86 9.08
N ASN A 74 -7.85 -16.18 9.11
CA ASN A 74 -7.43 -16.91 7.93
C ASN A 74 -8.52 -16.90 6.84
N ASP A 75 -9.79 -16.93 7.24
CA ASP A 75 -10.92 -16.73 6.32
C ASP A 75 -10.87 -15.36 5.61
N GLU A 76 -10.45 -14.30 6.30
CA GLU A 76 -10.30 -12.97 5.68
C GLU A 76 -9.14 -12.96 4.67
N GLU A 77 -8.04 -13.64 4.97
CA GLU A 77 -6.94 -13.80 4.01
C GLU A 77 -7.38 -14.57 2.76
N HIS A 78 -8.05 -15.72 2.93
CA HIS A 78 -8.54 -16.50 1.80
C HIS A 78 -9.56 -15.71 0.97
N ALA A 79 -10.46 -14.96 1.61
CA ALA A 79 -11.39 -14.08 0.91
C ALA A 79 -10.68 -12.97 0.11
N ALA A 80 -9.56 -12.46 0.60
CA ALA A 80 -8.78 -11.41 -0.04
C ALA A 80 -7.83 -11.94 -1.12
N TYR A 81 -7.31 -13.15 -0.96
CA TYR A 81 -6.12 -13.61 -1.69
C TYR A 81 -6.30 -14.90 -2.48
N ASP A 82 -7.35 -15.71 -2.31
CA ASP A 82 -7.51 -16.98 -3.05
C ASP A 82 -7.54 -16.83 -4.57
N ALA A 83 -7.93 -15.66 -5.08
CA ALA A 83 -7.91 -15.37 -6.51
C ALA A 83 -6.50 -15.14 -7.07
N TYR A 84 -5.51 -14.94 -6.20
CA TYR A 84 -4.16 -14.52 -6.54
C TYR A 84 -3.12 -15.51 -6.02
N LEU A 85 -3.17 -15.86 -4.74
CA LEU A 85 -2.19 -16.71 -4.07
C LEU A 85 -2.58 -18.20 -4.09
N PRO A 86 -1.61 -19.10 -4.29
CA PRO A 86 -1.76 -20.50 -3.92
C PRO A 86 -2.10 -20.64 -2.43
N GLN A 87 -2.96 -21.60 -2.09
CA GLN A 87 -3.37 -21.85 -0.70
C GLN A 87 -2.16 -22.16 0.21
N GLU A 88 -1.09 -22.69 -0.36
CA GLU A 88 0.16 -22.99 0.35
C GLU A 88 0.89 -21.71 0.82
N VAL A 89 0.75 -20.60 0.11
CA VAL A 89 1.38 -19.31 0.45
C VAL A 89 0.58 -18.57 1.52
N ILE A 90 -0.75 -18.59 1.42
CA ILE A 90 -1.65 -18.06 2.48
C ILE A 90 -1.49 -18.92 3.74
N GLY A 91 -1.41 -20.24 3.57
CA GLY A 91 -1.40 -21.20 4.65
C GLY A 91 -2.76 -21.32 5.35
N GLY A 92 -2.84 -22.19 6.34
CA GLY A 92 -4.06 -22.43 7.11
C GLY A 92 -4.17 -21.65 8.43
N ASN A 93 -3.27 -20.69 8.68
CA ASN A 93 -3.25 -19.92 9.94
C ASN A 93 -2.80 -18.47 9.67
N SER A 94 -3.55 -17.50 10.17
CA SER A 94 -3.13 -16.09 10.19
C SER A 94 -2.18 -15.82 11.33
N LEU A 95 -0.88 -15.83 11.04
CA LEU A 95 0.17 -15.69 12.05
C LEU A 95 0.96 -14.38 11.94
N SER A 96 1.02 -13.75 10.77
CA SER A 96 1.74 -12.49 10.61
C SER A 96 0.94 -11.31 11.18
N SER A 97 1.65 -10.30 11.69
CA SER A 97 1.09 -9.13 12.35
C SER A 97 1.82 -7.88 11.93
N ALA A 98 1.22 -6.71 12.18
CA ALA A 98 1.82 -5.44 11.85
C ALA A 98 1.54 -4.37 12.90
N LYS A 99 2.50 -3.46 13.09
CA LYS A 99 2.33 -2.19 13.81
C LYS A 99 2.39 -1.07 12.78
N VAL A 100 1.36 -0.24 12.74
CA VAL A 100 1.23 0.90 11.84
C VAL A 100 1.19 2.18 12.67
N VAL A 101 2.03 3.14 12.32
CA VAL A 101 2.10 4.45 12.98
C VAL A 101 1.86 5.54 11.93
N ALA A 102 0.85 6.39 12.15
CA ALA A 102 0.57 7.52 11.27
C ALA A 102 1.65 8.59 11.42
N LYS A 103 2.09 9.16 10.30
CA LYS A 103 3.17 10.14 10.24
C LYS A 103 2.71 11.42 9.56
N GLU A 104 3.56 12.44 9.61
CA GLU A 104 3.31 13.73 8.97
C GLU A 104 3.33 13.60 7.45
N GLU A 105 2.65 14.53 6.77
CA GLU A 105 2.67 14.62 5.32
C GLU A 105 4.11 14.74 4.78
N GLY A 106 4.44 13.94 3.76
CA GLY A 106 5.78 13.89 3.18
C GLY A 106 6.71 12.86 3.84
N ASN A 107 6.23 12.10 4.83
CA ASN A 107 6.99 10.98 5.41
C ASN A 107 7.14 9.79 4.45
N GLY A 108 6.21 9.63 3.50
CA GLY A 108 6.16 8.42 2.67
C GLY A 108 5.82 7.17 3.51
N ILE A 109 6.12 5.99 2.97
CA ILE A 109 5.86 4.71 3.64
C ILE A 109 7.17 4.01 3.96
N ASN A 110 7.46 3.85 5.25
CA ASN A 110 8.63 3.13 5.74
C ASN A 110 8.20 1.76 6.25
N VAL A 111 8.80 0.69 5.74
CA VAL A 111 8.52 -0.68 6.21
C VAL A 111 9.78 -1.31 6.79
N ALA A 112 9.61 -2.05 7.88
CA ALA A 112 10.57 -3.01 8.39
C ALA A 112 9.90 -4.37 8.57
N THR A 113 10.61 -5.45 8.27
CA THR A 113 10.10 -6.81 8.45
C THR A 113 10.94 -7.59 9.47
N GLN A 114 10.29 -8.49 10.20
CA GLN A 114 10.91 -9.44 11.12
C GLN A 114 10.30 -10.82 10.90
N ASN A 115 11.13 -11.82 10.66
CA ASN A 115 10.69 -13.20 10.39
C ASN A 115 9.70 -13.32 9.21
N ILE A 116 9.88 -12.53 8.16
CA ILE A 116 9.12 -12.68 6.91
C ILE A 116 10.05 -13.24 5.84
N SER A 117 9.59 -14.23 5.08
CA SER A 117 10.39 -14.93 4.06
C SER A 117 9.89 -14.80 2.64
N TYR A 118 8.59 -14.54 2.44
CA TYR A 118 7.99 -14.43 1.11
C TYR A 118 7.92 -12.96 0.70
N CYS A 119 7.28 -12.11 1.51
CA CYS A 119 7.17 -10.67 1.22
C CYS A 119 8.42 -9.91 1.67
N THR A 120 9.12 -9.22 0.76
CA THR A 120 10.23 -8.32 1.13
C THR A 120 9.73 -6.98 1.65
N VAL A 121 10.65 -6.16 2.19
CA VAL A 121 10.35 -4.79 2.63
C VAL A 121 9.78 -3.96 1.47
N GLU A 122 10.45 -4.04 0.31
CA GLU A 122 10.12 -3.29 -0.91
C GLU A 122 8.76 -3.72 -1.44
N MET A 123 8.46 -5.02 -1.40
CA MET A 123 7.16 -5.56 -1.81
C MET A 123 6.02 -5.01 -0.96
N TYR A 124 6.18 -4.94 0.36
CA TYR A 124 5.18 -4.30 1.21
C TYR A 124 5.04 -2.82 0.90
N GLN A 125 6.14 -2.06 0.79
CA GLN A 125 6.08 -0.63 0.47
C GLN A 125 5.28 -0.41 -0.82
N ASN A 126 5.61 -1.14 -1.88
CA ASN A 126 4.96 -1.03 -3.17
C ASN A 126 3.47 -1.39 -3.14
N ALA A 127 3.12 -2.49 -2.47
CA ALA A 127 1.72 -2.92 -2.34
C ALA A 127 0.90 -1.91 -1.52
N LEU A 128 1.43 -1.39 -0.41
CA LEU A 128 0.71 -0.43 0.44
C LEU A 128 0.36 0.86 -0.29
N VAL A 129 1.23 1.28 -1.20
CA VAL A 129 1.01 2.47 -2.04
C VAL A 129 -0.09 2.23 -3.03
N THR A 130 -0.05 1.06 -3.68
CA THR A 130 -1.12 0.64 -4.60
C THR A 130 -2.46 0.55 -3.87
N ALA A 131 -2.45 0.17 -2.59
CA ALA A 131 -3.63 0.18 -1.73
C ALA A 131 -4.11 1.59 -1.35
N GLY A 132 -3.26 2.62 -1.52
CA GLY A 132 -3.56 4.01 -1.18
C GLY A 132 -3.19 4.40 0.26
N VAL A 133 -2.35 3.61 0.93
CA VAL A 133 -1.76 3.98 2.23
C VAL A 133 -0.77 5.12 2.02
N ARG A 134 -0.70 6.05 2.97
CA ARG A 134 0.18 7.23 2.91
C ARG A 134 0.79 7.53 4.27
N ASN A 135 1.98 8.12 4.27
CA ASN A 135 2.61 8.69 5.47
C ASN A 135 2.55 7.77 6.70
N ALA A 136 3.15 6.59 6.62
CA ALA A 136 3.08 5.59 7.68
C ALA A 136 4.42 4.88 7.91
N ASP A 137 4.76 4.65 9.18
CA ASP A 137 5.81 3.72 9.56
C ASP A 137 5.17 2.36 9.91
N VAL A 138 5.66 1.29 9.32
CA VAL A 138 5.12 -0.06 9.43
C VAL A 138 6.22 -1.02 9.89
N ILE A 139 5.91 -1.82 10.92
CA ILE A 139 6.72 -2.99 11.28
C ILE A 139 5.87 -4.23 11.08
N VAL A 140 6.32 -5.14 10.22
CA VAL A 140 5.69 -6.45 9.99
C VAL A 140 6.46 -7.53 10.72
N ALA A 141 5.77 -8.41 11.43
CA ALA A 141 6.40 -9.47 12.21
C ALA A 141 5.64 -10.80 12.11
N GLY A 142 6.40 -11.88 11.93
CA GLY A 142 5.95 -13.27 12.08
C GLY A 142 6.54 -13.93 13.34
N PRO A 143 5.88 -14.94 13.93
CA PRO A 143 6.43 -15.69 15.05
C PRO A 143 7.62 -16.59 14.65
N GLU A 144 7.71 -16.92 13.36
CA GLU A 144 8.79 -17.61 12.68
C GLU A 144 8.83 -17.14 11.22
N ARG A 145 9.78 -17.62 10.40
CA ARG A 145 9.86 -17.24 8.98
C ARG A 145 8.63 -17.74 8.22
N ILE A 146 7.70 -16.82 7.93
CA ILE A 146 6.42 -17.08 7.24
C ILE A 146 6.20 -16.14 6.05
N SER A 147 5.10 -16.34 5.33
CA SER A 147 4.78 -15.58 4.12
C SER A 147 4.57 -14.09 4.39
N GLY A 148 3.75 -13.76 5.39
CA GLY A 148 3.44 -12.38 5.76
C GLY A 148 2.14 -11.81 5.17
N THR A 149 1.32 -12.65 4.53
CA THR A 149 0.08 -12.25 3.85
C THR A 149 -0.94 -11.59 4.78
N ALA A 150 -1.16 -12.16 5.97
CA ALA A 150 -2.07 -11.60 6.97
C ALA A 150 -1.71 -10.18 7.38
N ALA A 151 -0.42 -9.86 7.41
CA ALA A 151 0.06 -8.54 7.74
C ALA A 151 -0.29 -7.51 6.66
N LEU A 152 -0.26 -7.84 5.36
CA LEU A 152 -0.67 -6.89 4.32
C LEU A 152 -2.13 -6.46 4.51
N LEU A 153 -3.04 -7.44 4.67
CA LEU A 153 -4.45 -7.19 4.96
C LEU A 153 -4.63 -6.47 6.30
N GLY A 154 -3.79 -6.80 7.27
CA GLY A 154 -3.78 -6.17 8.58
C GLY A 154 -3.41 -4.69 8.53
N ILE A 155 -2.43 -4.32 7.70
CA ILE A 155 -1.98 -2.94 7.56
C ILE A 155 -3.08 -2.09 6.92
N THR A 156 -3.76 -2.60 5.87
CA THR A 156 -4.87 -1.86 5.24
C THR A 156 -6.00 -1.62 6.23
N LYS A 157 -6.44 -2.65 6.96
CA LYS A 157 -7.47 -2.53 8.03
C LYS A 157 -7.04 -1.56 9.13
N ALA A 158 -5.79 -1.66 9.59
CA ALA A 158 -5.23 -0.79 10.63
C ALA A 158 -5.20 0.66 10.16
N TYR A 159 -4.78 0.91 8.92
CA TYR A 159 -4.73 2.24 8.32
C TYR A 159 -6.11 2.86 8.21
N GLU A 160 -7.10 2.16 7.66
CA GLU A 160 -8.49 2.63 7.58
C GLU A 160 -9.07 2.94 8.96
N THR A 161 -8.74 2.11 9.95
CA THR A 161 -9.19 2.29 11.33
C THR A 161 -8.56 3.54 11.96
N MET A 162 -7.29 3.83 11.65
CA MET A 162 -6.58 4.99 12.17
C MET A 162 -7.05 6.30 11.54
N THR A 163 -7.24 6.31 10.22
CA THR A 163 -7.63 7.50 9.46
C THR A 163 -9.12 7.77 9.50
N GLY A 164 -9.94 6.74 9.77
CA GLY A 164 -11.39 6.81 9.61
C GLY A 164 -11.83 6.88 8.14
N GLU A 165 -10.92 6.68 7.19
CA GLU A 165 -11.15 6.71 5.75
C GLU A 165 -10.97 5.31 5.16
N SER A 166 -11.95 4.85 4.39
CA SER A 166 -11.83 3.58 3.66
C SER A 166 -10.92 3.73 2.45
N LEU A 167 -10.01 2.78 2.29
CA LEU A 167 -9.24 2.59 1.07
C LEU A 167 -10.18 2.13 -0.05
N LYS A 168 -9.81 2.42 -1.29
CA LYS A 168 -10.57 1.93 -2.44
C LYS A 168 -10.37 0.43 -2.56
N ALA A 169 -11.46 -0.33 -2.60
CA ALA A 169 -11.42 -1.78 -2.74
C ALA A 169 -10.56 -2.24 -3.94
N GLU A 170 -10.65 -1.54 -5.08
CA GLU A 170 -9.83 -1.82 -6.27
C GLU A 170 -8.33 -1.63 -6.01
N GLY A 171 -7.95 -0.64 -5.20
CA GLY A 171 -6.56 -0.42 -4.82
C GLY A 171 -6.03 -1.51 -3.90
N VAL A 172 -6.82 -1.91 -2.90
CA VAL A 172 -6.48 -3.01 -1.98
C VAL A 172 -6.37 -4.34 -2.74
N ASP A 173 -7.28 -4.61 -3.67
CA ASP A 173 -7.26 -5.79 -4.55
C ASP A 173 -6.03 -5.78 -5.47
N THR A 174 -5.70 -4.65 -6.07
CA THR A 174 -4.54 -4.54 -6.96
C THR A 174 -3.24 -4.67 -6.17
N ALA A 175 -3.16 -4.13 -4.96
CA ALA A 175 -2.02 -4.28 -4.06
C ALA A 175 -1.78 -5.74 -3.66
N ALA A 176 -2.87 -6.46 -3.40
CA ALA A 176 -2.83 -7.89 -3.17
C ALA A 176 -2.22 -8.63 -4.36
N ASN A 177 -2.80 -8.43 -5.54
CA ASN A 177 -2.34 -9.04 -6.80
C ASN A 177 -0.88 -8.69 -7.11
N GLU A 178 -0.49 -7.43 -6.89
CA GLU A 178 0.89 -6.97 -7.05
C GLU A 178 1.87 -7.74 -6.17
N LEU A 179 1.56 -7.87 -4.87
CA LEU A 179 2.41 -8.58 -3.92
C LEU A 179 2.62 -10.04 -4.37
N VAL A 180 1.54 -10.69 -4.84
CA VAL A 180 1.60 -12.06 -5.34
C VAL A 180 2.52 -12.19 -6.55
N ILE A 181 2.19 -11.46 -7.63
CA ILE A 181 2.90 -11.58 -8.91
C ILE A 181 4.39 -11.28 -8.71
N THR A 182 4.71 -10.28 -7.89
CA THR A 182 6.10 -9.93 -7.59
C THR A 182 6.81 -11.06 -6.84
N SER A 183 6.15 -11.68 -5.87
CA SER A 183 6.76 -12.73 -5.05
C SER A 183 6.95 -14.03 -5.82
N GLU A 184 5.94 -14.47 -6.60
CA GLU A 184 6.02 -15.64 -7.48
C GLU A 184 7.14 -15.48 -8.51
N LEU A 185 7.17 -14.32 -9.17
CA LEU A 185 8.25 -14.00 -10.10
C LEU A 185 9.62 -14.05 -9.39
N GLY A 186 9.71 -13.52 -8.17
CA GLY A 186 10.94 -13.58 -7.38
C GLY A 186 11.38 -15.00 -7.04
N GLU A 187 10.44 -15.92 -6.76
CA GLU A 187 10.76 -17.33 -6.48
C GLU A 187 11.24 -18.06 -7.73
N GLU A 188 10.58 -17.82 -8.87
CA GLU A 188 10.93 -18.43 -10.15
C GLU A 188 12.29 -17.93 -10.69
N LEU A 189 12.60 -16.65 -10.46
CA LEU A 189 13.90 -16.07 -10.78
C LEU A 189 14.99 -16.44 -9.76
N GLY A 190 14.60 -16.88 -8.55
CA GLY A 190 15.51 -17.04 -7.43
C GLY A 190 16.07 -15.71 -6.90
N ASP A 191 15.39 -14.60 -7.21
CA ASP A 191 15.82 -13.23 -6.92
C ASP A 191 14.61 -12.32 -6.70
N GLN A 192 14.17 -12.25 -5.44
CA GLN A 192 13.05 -11.43 -4.99
C GLN A 192 13.27 -9.93 -5.24
N GLU A 193 14.52 -9.48 -5.19
CA GLU A 193 14.88 -8.08 -5.37
C GLU A 193 14.77 -7.67 -6.84
N LYS A 194 15.23 -8.51 -7.77
CA LYS A 194 15.03 -8.30 -9.20
C LYS A 194 13.56 -8.24 -9.58
N ALA A 195 12.72 -9.12 -9.02
CA ALA A 195 11.28 -9.09 -9.27
C ALA A 195 10.65 -7.80 -8.75
N ALA A 196 10.96 -7.39 -7.51
CA ALA A 196 10.49 -6.12 -6.95
C ALA A 196 10.93 -4.91 -7.78
N LYS A 197 12.19 -4.90 -8.26
CA LYS A 197 12.73 -3.86 -9.15
C LYS A 197 11.98 -3.80 -10.48
N LEU A 198 11.71 -4.95 -11.11
CA LEU A 198 10.96 -5.00 -12.36
C LEU A 198 9.58 -4.35 -12.20
N ILE A 199 8.81 -4.79 -11.21
CA ILE A 199 7.45 -4.28 -10.98
C ILE A 199 7.47 -2.79 -10.63
N ALA A 200 8.42 -2.33 -9.79
CA ALA A 200 8.56 -0.93 -9.45
C ALA A 200 8.84 -0.05 -10.68
N THR A 201 9.76 -0.46 -11.55
CA THR A 201 10.10 0.26 -12.79
C THR A 201 8.90 0.38 -13.73
N LEU A 202 8.13 -0.70 -13.87
CA LEU A 202 6.93 -0.69 -14.71
C LEU A 202 5.83 0.21 -14.12
N LYS A 203 5.67 0.23 -12.79
CA LYS A 203 4.73 1.12 -12.10
C LYS A 203 5.06 2.60 -12.30
N GLU A 204 6.34 2.97 -12.27
CA GLU A 204 6.77 4.34 -12.54
C GLU A 204 6.34 4.76 -13.95
N ALA A 205 6.48 3.88 -14.94
CA ALA A 205 6.05 4.13 -16.32
C ALA A 205 4.56 4.37 -16.47
N VAL A 206 3.77 3.48 -15.87
CA VAL A 206 2.33 3.60 -15.85
C VAL A 206 1.90 4.91 -15.18
N ALA A 207 2.58 5.28 -14.08
CA ALA A 207 2.32 6.53 -13.39
C ALA A 207 2.66 7.76 -14.24
N GLU A 208 3.70 7.70 -15.08
CA GLU A 208 4.06 8.78 -15.98
C GLU A 208 3.09 8.94 -17.16
N GLY A 209 2.24 7.94 -17.40
CA GLY A 209 1.12 8.01 -18.35
C GLY A 209 1.21 7.01 -19.49
N ILE A 210 2.04 5.97 -19.36
CA ILE A 210 2.06 4.85 -20.29
C ILE A 210 0.92 3.89 -19.93
N ASP A 211 -0.17 3.91 -20.68
CA ASP A 211 -1.38 3.11 -20.42
C ASP A 211 -1.87 2.27 -21.62
N ASP A 212 -1.23 2.37 -22.78
CA ASP A 212 -1.51 1.53 -23.95
C ASP A 212 -0.91 0.12 -23.78
N GLU A 213 -1.63 -0.89 -24.26
CA GLU A 213 -1.26 -2.30 -24.14
C GLU A 213 0.02 -2.63 -24.91
N GLU A 214 0.21 -2.06 -26.09
CA GLU A 214 1.42 -2.25 -26.90
C GLU A 214 2.63 -1.61 -26.21
N ASP A 215 2.45 -0.39 -25.70
CA ASP A 215 3.49 0.35 -24.99
C ASP A 215 3.91 -0.36 -23.67
N ILE A 216 2.94 -0.89 -22.90
CA ILE A 216 3.20 -1.67 -21.68
C ILE A 216 3.93 -2.98 -22.02
N SER A 217 3.54 -3.67 -23.09
CA SER A 217 4.17 -4.92 -23.50
C SER A 217 5.66 -4.71 -23.87
N GLU A 218 5.95 -3.69 -24.68
CA GLU A 218 7.33 -3.34 -25.01
C GLU A 218 8.15 -2.92 -23.79
N LEU A 219 7.52 -2.21 -22.87
CA LEU A 219 8.13 -1.77 -21.63
C LEU A 219 8.53 -2.97 -20.76
N ILE A 220 7.67 -3.99 -20.64
CA ILE A 220 7.96 -5.23 -19.92
C ILE A 220 9.20 -5.90 -20.51
N ASP A 221 9.28 -6.04 -21.84
CA ASP A 221 10.42 -6.67 -22.51
C ASP A 221 11.73 -5.91 -22.28
N LYS A 222 11.70 -4.57 -22.37
CA LYS A 222 12.87 -3.71 -22.13
C LYS A 222 13.32 -3.77 -20.67
N ALA A 223 12.39 -3.65 -19.72
CA ALA A 223 12.68 -3.70 -18.30
C ALA A 223 13.27 -5.07 -17.88
N ALA A 224 12.70 -6.16 -18.41
CA ALA A 224 13.22 -7.50 -18.18
C ALA A 224 14.62 -7.67 -18.77
N GLN A 225 14.86 -7.17 -19.99
CA GLN A 225 16.18 -7.21 -20.62
C GLN A 225 17.24 -6.45 -19.81
N GLU A 226 16.92 -5.25 -19.32
CA GLU A 226 17.85 -4.43 -18.54
C GLU A 226 18.20 -5.05 -17.18
N LEU A 227 17.25 -5.75 -16.56
CA LEU A 227 17.46 -6.45 -15.29
C LEU A 227 18.06 -7.86 -15.45
N ASP A 228 18.36 -8.28 -16.69
CA ASP A 228 18.81 -9.64 -17.01
C ASP A 228 17.82 -10.70 -16.48
N ILE A 229 16.55 -10.47 -16.78
CA ILE A 229 15.39 -11.31 -16.43
C ILE A 229 14.86 -11.94 -17.72
N THR A 230 14.63 -13.26 -17.68
CA THR A 230 13.91 -13.96 -18.75
C THR A 230 12.48 -14.23 -18.29
N LEU A 231 11.51 -13.64 -18.99
CA LEU A 231 10.09 -13.85 -18.73
C LEU A 231 9.50 -14.85 -19.74
N THR A 232 8.66 -15.74 -19.23
CA THR A 232 7.72 -16.54 -20.02
C THR A 232 6.55 -15.67 -20.48
N GLU A 233 5.85 -16.11 -21.52
CA GLU A 233 4.66 -15.40 -22.02
C GLU A 233 3.55 -15.30 -20.97
N GLU A 234 3.42 -16.29 -20.08
CA GLU A 234 2.45 -16.24 -18.99
C GLU A 234 2.78 -15.13 -17.98
N GLN A 235 4.05 -15.06 -17.55
CA GLN A 235 4.51 -14.00 -16.64
C GLN A 235 4.34 -12.62 -17.27
N LYS A 236 4.64 -12.45 -18.56
CA LYS A 236 4.42 -11.19 -19.27
C LYS A 236 2.95 -10.79 -19.24
N ASN A 237 2.04 -11.72 -19.51
CA ASN A 237 0.60 -11.46 -19.47
C ASN A 237 0.13 -11.06 -18.06
N GLN A 238 0.59 -11.77 -17.01
CA GLN A 238 0.26 -11.43 -15.63
C GLN A 238 0.74 -10.02 -15.25
N ILE A 239 1.98 -9.67 -15.61
CA ILE A 239 2.56 -8.34 -15.38
C ILE A 239 1.80 -7.27 -16.16
N MET A 240 1.45 -7.53 -17.42
CA MET A 240 0.66 -6.62 -18.24
C MET A 240 -0.72 -6.37 -17.64
N GLU A 241 -1.44 -7.41 -17.21
CA GLU A 241 -2.73 -7.26 -16.54
C GLU A 241 -2.62 -6.46 -15.24
N LEU A 242 -1.55 -6.70 -14.46
CA LEU A 242 -1.26 -5.93 -13.26
C LEU A 242 -1.03 -4.45 -13.58
N MET A 243 -0.19 -4.14 -14.56
CA MET A 243 0.08 -2.75 -14.98
C MET A 243 -1.19 -2.06 -15.47
N ARG A 244 -2.08 -2.78 -16.18
CA ARG A 244 -3.39 -2.25 -16.56
C ARG A 244 -4.29 -1.97 -15.38
N LYS A 245 -4.32 -2.83 -14.34
CA LYS A 245 -5.05 -2.54 -13.11
C LYS A 245 -4.50 -1.28 -12.43
N ILE A 246 -3.17 -1.19 -12.32
CA ILE A 246 -2.46 -0.05 -11.72
C ILE A 246 -2.73 1.25 -12.49
N SER A 247 -2.78 1.24 -13.83
CA SER A 247 -3.08 2.42 -14.65
C SER A 247 -4.45 3.03 -14.39
N ARG A 248 -5.41 2.20 -13.94
CA ARG A 248 -6.78 2.62 -13.62
C ARG A 248 -6.90 3.15 -12.21
N LEU A 249 -5.98 2.78 -11.34
CA LEU A 249 -5.85 3.42 -10.05
C LEU A 249 -5.33 4.83 -10.32
N ASN A 250 -6.11 5.84 -9.94
CA ASN A 250 -5.66 7.23 -9.94
C ASN A 250 -4.62 7.42 -8.81
N LEU A 251 -3.46 6.78 -8.96
CA LEU A 251 -2.34 6.81 -8.03
C LEU A 251 -1.72 8.19 -8.04
N ASP A 252 -1.29 8.63 -6.87
CA ASP A 252 -0.61 9.91 -6.75
C ASP A 252 0.82 9.76 -7.29
N LYS A 253 1.08 10.39 -8.43
CA LYS A 253 2.38 10.37 -9.10
C LYS A 253 3.51 10.88 -8.19
N GLU A 254 3.21 11.81 -7.29
CA GLU A 254 4.20 12.35 -6.35
C GLU A 254 4.51 11.34 -5.23
N GLU A 255 3.53 10.54 -4.82
CA GLU A 255 3.72 9.50 -3.82
C GLU A 255 4.52 8.33 -4.36
N LEU A 256 4.23 7.90 -5.61
CA LEU A 256 5.05 6.93 -6.34
C LEU A 256 6.50 7.40 -6.45
N LYS A 257 6.75 8.64 -6.89
CA LYS A 257 8.10 9.23 -6.93
C LYS A 257 8.78 9.24 -5.56
N SER A 258 8.04 9.48 -4.48
CA SER A 258 8.59 9.48 -3.12
C SER A 258 9.05 8.09 -2.66
N GLN A 259 8.37 7.00 -3.07
CA GLN A 259 8.84 5.63 -2.82
C GLN A 259 10.09 5.30 -3.63
N VAL A 260 10.13 5.74 -4.90
CA VAL A 260 11.33 5.54 -5.69
C VAL A 260 12.50 6.21 -4.98
N LYS A 261 12.30 7.37 -4.31
CA LYS A 261 13.36 8.02 -3.52
C LYS A 261 13.92 7.15 -2.38
N ASP A 262 13.10 6.42 -1.64
CA ASP A 262 13.58 5.54 -0.56
C ASP A 262 14.22 4.25 -1.10
N LEU A 263 13.70 3.74 -2.23
CA LEU A 263 14.35 2.69 -3.02
C LEU A 263 15.71 3.19 -3.57
N TYR A 264 15.79 4.42 -4.09
CA TYR A 264 17.01 5.11 -4.53
C TYR A 264 18.03 5.24 -3.40
N GLU A 265 17.59 5.51 -2.15
CA GLU A 265 18.47 5.66 -0.99
C GLU A 265 19.04 4.29 -0.52
N THR A 266 18.27 3.21 -0.61
CA THR A 266 18.72 1.84 -0.33
C THR A 266 19.68 1.31 -1.41
N LEU A 267 19.37 1.58 -2.68
CA LEU A 267 20.15 1.16 -3.85
C LEU A 267 21.49 1.91 -4.02
N LYS A 268 21.67 3.05 -3.34
CA LYS A 268 22.92 3.83 -3.29
C LYS A 268 24.12 3.06 -2.72
N SER A 269 23.90 1.89 -2.11
CA SER A 269 24.92 1.12 -1.39
C SER A 269 25.69 0.10 -2.23
N GLU A 270 25.27 -0.26 -3.46
CA GLU A 270 25.74 -1.49 -4.14
C GLU A 270 26.26 -1.33 -5.60
N GLY A 271 26.91 -0.22 -5.93
CA GLY A 271 27.21 0.20 -7.32
C GLY A 271 27.81 -0.82 -8.32
N LEU A 272 27.29 -0.81 -9.56
CA LEU A 272 27.91 -1.38 -10.77
C LEU A 272 27.29 -0.81 -12.07
N ASN A 273 28.04 -0.86 -13.19
CA ASN A 273 27.81 -0.15 -14.47
C ASN A 273 28.08 -1.06 -15.68
N LEU A 274 27.22 -1.12 -16.73
CA LEU A 274 27.60 -1.52 -18.11
C LEU A 274 26.65 -0.99 -19.21
N GLY A 275 27.22 -0.48 -20.32
CA GLY A 275 26.53 0.14 -21.48
C GLY A 275 25.66 -0.83 -22.27
N ILE A 276 24.78 -0.32 -23.14
CA ILE A 276 24.91 -0.31 -24.60
C ILE A 276 23.86 0.65 -25.21
N SER A 277 24.25 1.23 -26.34
CA SER A 277 23.54 2.14 -27.22
C SER A 277 22.81 1.44 -28.38
N ASP A 278 21.84 2.17 -28.92
CA ASP A 278 21.09 2.01 -30.19
C ASP A 278 19.99 0.95 -30.25
N VAL A 279 18.73 1.41 -30.13
CA VAL A 279 17.54 0.78 -30.74
C VAL A 279 16.70 1.89 -31.37
N GLN A 280 16.52 1.83 -32.70
CA GLN A 280 15.63 2.67 -33.49
C GLN A 280 14.30 1.94 -33.69
N ALA A 281 13.18 2.53 -33.28
CA ALA A 281 11.84 2.23 -33.78
C ALA A 281 10.86 3.39 -33.51
N ASP A 282 9.79 3.47 -34.31
CA ASP A 282 8.88 4.62 -34.54
C ASP A 282 8.49 5.48 -33.33
N GLY A 283 8.17 6.77 -33.57
CA GLY A 283 8.23 7.90 -32.61
C GLY A 283 7.53 7.83 -31.23
N ILE A 284 6.76 6.78 -30.92
CA ILE A 284 6.30 6.49 -29.54
C ILE A 284 7.32 5.58 -28.83
N ILE A 285 7.91 4.61 -29.55
CA ILE A 285 8.98 3.74 -29.07
C ILE A 285 10.22 4.56 -28.74
N ASP A 286 10.61 5.54 -29.58
CA ASP A 286 11.68 6.48 -29.24
C ASP A 286 11.34 7.31 -27.99
N THR A 287 10.07 7.64 -27.73
CA THR A 287 9.66 8.39 -26.53
C THR A 287 9.74 7.50 -25.29
N ILE A 288 9.27 6.26 -25.36
CA ILE A 288 9.32 5.28 -24.27
C ILE A 288 10.76 4.83 -24.00
N VAL A 289 11.56 4.60 -25.05
CA VAL A 289 12.98 4.25 -24.94
C VAL A 289 13.77 5.43 -24.40
N ASN A 290 13.56 6.66 -24.85
CA ASN A 290 14.26 7.83 -24.26
C ASN A 290 13.80 8.12 -22.83
N TRP A 291 12.54 7.87 -22.51
CA TRP A 291 12.01 7.96 -21.15
C TRP A 291 12.64 6.88 -20.24
N PHE A 292 12.68 5.62 -20.69
CA PHE A 292 13.31 4.50 -19.99
C PHE A 292 14.82 4.72 -19.84
N ILE A 293 15.50 5.13 -20.91
CA ILE A 293 16.90 5.56 -20.88
C ILE A 293 17.06 6.73 -19.93
N SER A 294 16.13 7.68 -19.82
CA SER A 294 16.26 8.79 -18.87
C SER A 294 16.08 8.35 -17.40
N ILE A 295 15.24 7.34 -17.15
CA ILE A 295 15.08 6.73 -15.82
C ILE A 295 16.28 5.85 -15.49
N TRP A 296 16.69 5.03 -16.44
CA TRP A 296 17.88 4.21 -16.35
C TRP A 296 19.16 5.05 -16.27
N GLU A 297 19.26 6.20 -16.94
CA GLU A 297 20.37 7.16 -16.83
C GLU A 297 20.29 7.96 -15.55
N LYS A 298 19.11 8.24 -14.99
CA LYS A 298 19.00 8.77 -13.62
C LYS A 298 19.46 7.73 -12.61
N LEU A 299 19.06 6.46 -12.77
CA LEU A 299 19.56 5.34 -11.99
C LEU A 299 21.09 5.20 -12.19
N ARG A 300 21.59 5.26 -13.42
CA ARG A 300 22.99 5.01 -13.83
C ARG A 300 23.97 6.16 -13.68
N SER A 301 23.55 7.42 -13.79
CA SER A 301 24.40 8.59 -13.47
C SER A 301 24.64 8.73 -11.96
N ILE A 302 23.91 7.96 -11.17
CA ILE A 302 24.16 7.71 -9.76
C ILE A 302 25.04 6.43 -9.58
N PHE A 303 25.18 5.59 -10.61
CA PHE A 303 26.08 4.43 -10.75
C PHE A 303 27.39 4.70 -11.56
N SER A 304 27.77 5.97 -11.81
CA SER A 304 29.11 6.39 -12.27
C SER A 304 29.86 7.19 -11.22
#